data_AF-A0A1Q7WEQ1-F1
#
_entry.id   AF-A0A1Q7WEQ1-F1
#
_cell.length_a   1.000
_cell.length_b   1.000
_cell.length_c   1.000
_cell.angle_alpha   90.00
_cell.angle_beta   90.00
_cell.angle_gamma   90.00
#
_symmetry.space_group_name_H-M   'P 1'
#
loop_
_entity.id
_entity.type
_entity.pdbx_description
1 polymer ?
#
loop_
_entity_poly.entity_id
_entity_poly.type
_entity_poly.pdbx_seq_one_letter_code
_entity_poly.pdbx_strand_id
1 'polypeptide(L)'
;MSTSSTTRRRFGVALAGAAVLLALLPGTAGADPAPPTPSTPYPSRAQSLYPSGSTALSPAGGGHGQLVAAGSTSVNIPFLEYYAIFQQSASRVAWVGTRPLVADSIKHTDTWRVDYVAPGYIPQGVPPGATVHSDGGATEVTWTTTAQNTWYSEHSWPYLAFFPNQYGQLYRVRYSVTGVFQFGSAFYTVTGDAAVAERSRP
;
A
#
# COMPACT_ATOMS: atom_id res chain seq x y z
N MET A 1 -50.57 -26.40 -29.70
CA MET A 1 -50.89 -26.08 -31.11
C MET A 1 -49.67 -25.35 -31.66
N SER A 2 -48.77 -26.02 -32.40
CA SER A 2 -48.79 -26.25 -33.87
C SER A 2 -48.82 -24.92 -34.63
N THR A 3 -47.90 -24.50 -35.52
CA THR A 3 -47.05 -25.17 -36.56
C THR A 3 -45.92 -24.18 -36.95
N SER A 4 -44.63 -24.54 -37.09
CA SER A 4 -43.95 -25.09 -38.31
C SER A 4 -44.16 -24.30 -39.62
N SER A 5 -43.08 -23.77 -40.24
CA SER A 5 -42.64 -24.24 -41.57
C SER A 5 -41.27 -23.68 -41.99
N THR A 6 -40.41 -24.60 -42.40
CA THR A 6 -39.14 -24.51 -43.12
C THR A 6 -39.37 -24.37 -44.64
N THR A 7 -38.35 -23.96 -45.44
CA THR A 7 -37.92 -24.54 -46.78
C THR A 7 -37.22 -23.47 -47.64
N ARG A 8 -35.87 -23.49 -47.78
CA ARG A 8 -34.95 -24.15 -48.75
C ARG A 8 -34.75 -23.48 -50.13
N ARG A 9 -33.45 -23.19 -50.37
CA ARG A 9 -32.58 -23.45 -51.56
C ARG A 9 -33.03 -22.99 -52.95
N ARG A 10 -32.10 -22.35 -53.67
CA ARG A 10 -31.61 -22.83 -54.99
C ARG A 10 -30.13 -22.55 -55.22
N PHE A 11 -29.48 -23.55 -55.82
CA PHE A 11 -28.13 -23.59 -56.36
C PHE A 11 -28.06 -22.87 -57.72
N GLY A 12 -26.87 -22.37 -58.06
CA GLY A 12 -26.48 -22.04 -59.43
C GLY A 12 -24.96 -22.18 -59.56
N VAL A 13 -24.53 -23.24 -60.25
CA VAL A 13 -23.14 -23.52 -60.63
C VAL A 13 -22.93 -23.00 -62.05
N ALA A 14 -21.78 -22.39 -62.33
CA ALA A 14 -21.17 -22.40 -63.66
C ALA A 14 -19.64 -22.32 -63.53
N LEU A 15 -18.97 -23.32 -64.12
CA LEU A 15 -17.52 -23.45 -64.29
C LEU A 15 -17.00 -22.62 -65.47
N ALA A 16 -15.77 -22.10 -65.34
CA ALA A 16 -14.66 -22.09 -66.31
C ALA A 16 -13.64 -21.08 -65.75
N GLY A 17 -12.34 -21.29 -65.65
CA GLY A 17 -11.39 -22.14 -66.35
C GLY A 17 -10.05 -21.39 -66.33
N ALA A 18 -8.95 -22.12 -66.52
CA ALA A 18 -7.56 -21.63 -66.63
C ALA A 18 -6.81 -21.37 -65.31
N ALA A 19 -6.06 -22.41 -64.94
CA ALA A 19 -4.91 -22.34 -64.05
C ALA A 19 -3.85 -21.39 -64.59
N VAL A 20 -3.35 -20.49 -63.74
CA VAL A 20 -2.04 -19.88 -63.90
C VAL A 20 -1.21 -20.29 -62.69
N LEU A 21 -0.27 -21.18 -62.96
CA LEU A 21 0.79 -21.60 -62.06
C LEU A 21 1.74 -20.39 -61.89
N LEU A 22 1.64 -19.66 -60.77
CA LEU A 22 2.67 -18.70 -60.37
C LEU A 22 3.53 -19.34 -59.27
N ALA A 23 4.78 -19.56 -59.62
CA ALA A 23 5.79 -20.23 -58.81
C ALA A 23 5.91 -19.62 -57.40
N LEU A 24 5.99 -20.48 -56.39
CA LEU A 24 6.43 -20.12 -55.04
C LEU A 24 7.87 -19.60 -55.10
N LEU A 25 8.03 -18.30 -54.90
CA LEU A 25 9.24 -17.76 -54.28
C LEU A 25 9.03 -17.84 -52.76
N PRO A 26 9.97 -18.39 -51.98
CA PRO A 26 9.90 -18.30 -50.53
C PRO A 26 10.13 -16.83 -50.14
N GLY A 27 9.05 -16.07 -50.03
CA GLY A 27 9.06 -14.79 -49.34
C GLY A 27 9.35 -15.08 -47.88
N THR A 28 10.56 -14.74 -47.44
CA THR A 28 10.91 -14.66 -46.03
C THR A 28 9.85 -13.80 -45.34
N ALA A 29 8.98 -14.44 -44.55
CA ALA A 29 8.13 -13.73 -43.61
C ALA A 29 9.07 -12.91 -42.74
N GLY A 30 9.10 -11.60 -42.98
CA GLY A 30 9.72 -10.67 -42.07
C GLY A 30 9.01 -10.87 -40.74
N ALA A 31 9.73 -11.36 -39.74
CA ALA A 31 9.24 -11.38 -38.39
C ALA A 31 8.83 -9.94 -38.06
N ASP A 32 7.57 -9.73 -37.70
CA ASP A 32 7.15 -8.47 -37.09
C ASP A 32 8.14 -8.16 -35.95
N PRO A 33 8.67 -6.93 -35.86
CA PRO A 33 9.52 -6.59 -34.74
C PRO A 33 8.72 -6.84 -33.46
N ALA A 34 9.27 -7.69 -32.59
CA ALA A 34 8.68 -7.96 -31.28
C ALA A 34 8.35 -6.61 -30.62
N PRO A 35 7.17 -6.48 -29.98
CA PRO A 35 6.85 -5.26 -29.25
C PRO A 35 8.01 -4.95 -28.32
N PRO A 36 8.48 -3.69 -28.25
CA PRO A 36 9.63 -3.35 -27.43
C PRO A 36 9.32 -3.81 -26.01
N THR A 37 10.05 -4.83 -25.56
CA THR A 37 10.12 -5.19 -24.15
C THR A 37 10.55 -3.92 -23.43
N PRO A 38 9.80 -3.41 -22.42
CA PRO A 38 10.20 -2.23 -21.67
C PRO A 38 11.59 -2.47 -21.08
N SER A 39 12.60 -1.93 -21.74
CA SER A 39 13.99 -2.08 -21.37
C SER A 39 14.29 -0.99 -20.34
N THR A 40 14.13 -1.38 -19.08
CA THR A 40 14.51 -0.75 -17.79
C THR A 40 13.29 -0.57 -16.90
N PRO A 41 13.24 -1.20 -15.71
CA PRO A 41 12.32 -0.73 -14.68
C PRO A 41 12.64 0.74 -14.42
N TYR A 42 11.63 1.60 -14.44
CA TYR A 42 11.80 3.01 -14.10
C TYR A 42 12.56 3.10 -12.78
N PRO A 43 13.54 4.01 -12.65
CA PRO A 43 14.29 4.14 -11.41
C PRO A 43 13.30 4.34 -10.27
N SER A 44 13.46 3.59 -9.19
CA SER A 44 12.65 3.75 -7.99
C SER A 44 13.58 4.03 -6.81
N ARG A 45 13.11 4.85 -5.89
CA ARG A 45 13.83 5.17 -4.66
C ARG A 45 13.21 4.35 -3.54
N ALA A 46 13.96 3.36 -3.07
CA ALA A 46 13.67 2.71 -1.80
C ALA A 46 14.19 3.59 -0.66
N GLN A 47 13.33 3.90 0.31
CA GLN A 47 13.70 4.60 1.54
C GLN A 47 13.08 3.89 2.74
N SER A 48 13.91 3.63 3.75
CA SER A 48 13.41 3.15 5.03
C SER A 48 12.91 4.31 5.89
N LEU A 49 11.74 4.14 6.50
CA LEU A 49 11.19 5.02 7.52
C LEU A 49 11.25 4.31 8.88
N TYR A 50 11.80 4.99 9.88
CA TYR A 50 11.95 4.47 11.25
C TYR A 50 11.25 5.41 12.24
N PRO A 51 9.90 5.38 12.34
CA PRO A 51 9.21 6.15 13.36
C PRO A 51 9.71 5.76 14.75
N SER A 52 10.03 6.75 15.57
CA SER A 52 10.44 6.52 16.96
C SER A 52 9.99 7.66 17.84
N GLY A 53 9.44 7.33 19.01
CA GLY A 53 9.05 8.28 20.04
C GLY A 53 9.14 7.65 21.41
N SER A 54 9.45 8.46 22.42
CA SER A 54 9.50 8.01 23.81
C SER A 54 9.08 9.11 24.76
N THR A 55 8.34 8.74 25.79
CA THR A 55 7.87 9.67 26.82
C THR A 55 8.10 9.07 28.19
N ALA A 56 8.80 9.80 29.07
CA ALA A 56 8.94 9.40 30.47
C ALA A 56 7.60 9.54 31.21
N LEU A 57 7.29 8.57 32.07
CA LEU A 57 6.04 8.51 32.79
C LEU A 57 6.24 7.91 34.19
N SER A 58 5.43 8.34 35.14
CA SER A 58 5.24 7.70 36.44
C SER A 58 3.74 7.51 36.68
N PRO A 59 3.18 6.33 36.39
CA PRO A 59 1.76 6.07 36.58
C PRO A 59 1.37 6.21 38.06
N ALA A 60 0.12 6.58 38.33
CA ALA A 60 -0.37 6.66 39.70
C ALA A 60 -0.22 5.32 40.43
N GLY A 61 0.35 5.34 41.65
CA GLY A 61 0.64 4.12 42.41
C GLY A 61 1.81 3.27 41.86
N GLY A 62 2.55 3.79 40.88
CA GLY A 62 3.64 3.12 40.20
C GLY A 62 5.01 3.76 40.38
N GLY A 63 6.01 3.17 39.74
CA GLY A 63 7.36 3.69 39.61
C GLY A 63 7.60 4.35 38.25
N HIS A 64 8.77 4.95 38.11
CA HIS A 64 9.19 5.61 36.86
C HIS A 64 9.46 4.58 35.74
N GLY A 65 9.20 4.99 34.51
CA GLY A 65 9.54 4.25 33.30
C GLY A 65 9.35 5.09 32.04
N GLN A 66 9.39 4.44 30.89
CA GLN A 66 9.21 5.09 29.59
C GLN A 66 8.16 4.38 28.75
N LEU A 67 7.27 5.16 28.15
CA LEU A 67 6.50 4.72 27.00
C LEU A 67 7.37 4.83 25.76
N VAL A 68 7.31 3.84 24.89
CA VAL A 68 8.07 3.77 23.65
C VAL A 68 7.12 3.43 22.51
N ALA A 69 7.21 4.16 21.40
CA ALA A 69 6.65 3.79 20.11
C ALA A 69 7.80 3.70 19.10
N ALA A 70 7.91 2.60 18.39
CA ALA A 70 8.95 2.41 17.39
C ALA A 70 8.44 1.56 16.23
N GLY A 71 8.95 1.81 15.03
CA GLY A 71 8.67 0.95 13.89
C GLY A 71 9.70 1.08 12.78
N SER A 72 9.50 0.29 11.74
CA SER A 72 10.27 0.29 10.52
C SER A 72 9.37 -0.08 9.35
N THR A 73 9.56 0.59 8.21
CA THR A 73 8.95 0.19 6.94
C THR A 73 9.87 0.58 5.80
N SER A 74 9.92 -0.23 4.75
CA SER A 74 10.59 0.13 3.50
C SER A 74 9.58 0.69 2.52
N VAL A 75 9.81 1.91 2.06
CA VAL A 75 8.93 2.59 1.11
C VAL A 75 9.60 2.64 -0.24
N ASN A 76 8.96 2.04 -1.25
CA ASN A 76 9.38 2.18 -2.64
C ASN A 76 8.53 3.26 -3.33
N ILE A 77 9.20 4.31 -3.82
CA ILE A 77 8.59 5.42 -4.56
C ILE A 77 9.26 5.49 -5.95
N PRO A 78 8.53 5.30 -7.06
CA PRO A 78 9.09 5.44 -8.42
C PRO A 78 9.58 6.86 -8.69
N PHE A 79 10.46 7.02 -9.68
CA PHE A 79 11.03 8.31 -10.10
C PHE A 79 10.00 9.38 -10.49
N LEU A 80 8.79 8.96 -10.87
CA LEU A 80 7.69 9.86 -11.19
C LEU A 80 6.67 10.00 -10.04
N GLU A 81 6.98 9.40 -8.88
CA GLU A 81 6.24 9.54 -7.62
C GLU A 81 4.73 9.27 -7.74
N TYR A 82 4.34 8.41 -8.68
CA TYR A 82 2.93 8.09 -8.94
C TYR A 82 2.31 7.14 -7.91
N TYR A 83 3.11 6.40 -7.16
CA TYR A 83 2.62 5.45 -6.17
C TYR A 83 3.64 5.28 -5.04
N ALA A 84 3.17 4.79 -3.90
CA ALA A 84 4.03 4.40 -2.79
C ALA A 84 3.69 2.98 -2.36
N ILE A 85 4.72 2.16 -2.18
CA ILE A 85 4.57 0.79 -1.65
C ILE A 85 5.34 0.70 -0.35
N PHE A 86 4.62 0.51 0.75
CA PHE A 86 5.15 0.14 2.05
C PHE A 86 5.34 -1.38 2.10
N GLN A 87 6.53 -1.82 2.45
CA GLN A 87 6.91 -3.23 2.53
C GLN A 87 7.49 -3.52 3.90
N GLN A 88 7.17 -4.72 4.42
CA GLN A 88 7.73 -5.23 5.66
C GLN A 88 7.57 -4.24 6.83
N SER A 89 6.39 -3.63 6.95
CA SER A 89 6.08 -2.74 8.05
C SER A 89 6.04 -3.55 9.35
N ALA A 90 6.83 -3.14 10.33
CA ALA A 90 6.82 -3.72 11.66
C ALA A 90 6.88 -2.60 12.69
N SER A 91 6.10 -2.71 13.75
CA SER A 91 6.06 -1.70 14.81
C SER A 91 5.77 -2.32 16.15
N ARG A 92 6.14 -1.58 17.19
CA ARG A 92 5.87 -1.92 18.58
C ARG A 92 5.60 -0.68 19.39
N VAL A 93 4.76 -0.87 20.39
CA VAL A 93 4.59 0.07 21.50
C VAL A 93 4.82 -0.67 22.79
N ALA A 94 5.57 -0.07 23.72
CA ALA A 94 5.90 -0.71 24.98
C ALA A 94 5.95 0.28 26.16
N TRP A 95 5.62 -0.22 27.34
CA TRP A 95 5.92 0.36 28.63
C TRP A 95 7.16 -0.31 29.20
N VAL A 96 8.23 0.46 29.34
CA VAL A 96 9.52 0.04 29.89
C VAL A 96 9.68 0.69 31.27
N GLY A 97 8.99 0.14 32.27
CA GLY A 97 9.01 0.65 33.63
C GLY A 97 8.87 -0.43 34.68
N THR A 98 8.93 -0.02 35.95
CA THR A 98 9.09 -0.94 37.08
C THR A 98 7.77 -1.32 37.74
N ARG A 99 6.83 -0.38 37.89
CA ARG A 99 5.46 -0.62 38.40
C ARG A 99 4.47 0.44 37.88
N PRO A 100 3.19 0.12 37.65
CA PRO A 100 2.71 -1.24 37.37
C PRO A 100 3.51 -1.81 36.18
N LEU A 101 3.81 -3.10 36.20
CA LEU A 101 4.60 -3.71 35.11
C LEU A 101 3.79 -3.80 33.82
N VAL A 102 2.47 -3.98 33.92
CA VAL A 102 1.54 -4.10 32.80
C VAL A 102 0.57 -2.94 32.79
N ALA A 103 0.19 -2.50 31.59
CA ALA A 103 -0.93 -1.61 31.38
C ALA A 103 -2.24 -2.41 31.37
N ASP A 104 -3.33 -1.78 31.79
CA ASP A 104 -4.66 -2.40 31.73
C ASP A 104 -5.05 -2.63 30.27
N SER A 105 -4.80 -1.64 29.42
CA SER A 105 -4.95 -1.75 27.97
C SER A 105 -3.89 -0.96 27.21
N ILE A 106 -3.56 -1.44 26.02
CA ILE A 106 -2.70 -0.78 25.05
C ILE A 106 -3.45 -0.73 23.73
N LYS A 107 -3.85 0.47 23.29
CA LYS A 107 -4.31 0.70 21.92
C LYS A 107 -3.10 1.00 21.05
N HIS A 108 -2.75 0.08 20.16
CA HIS A 108 -1.63 0.20 19.24
C HIS A 108 -2.17 0.55 17.85
N THR A 109 -1.69 1.67 17.29
CA THR A 109 -2.13 2.20 16.01
C THR A 109 -0.95 2.45 15.08
N ASP A 110 -0.99 1.82 13.91
CA ASP A 110 -0.16 2.18 12.76
C ASP A 110 -0.93 3.08 11.82
N THR A 111 -0.27 4.12 11.30
CA THR A 111 -0.83 5.01 10.28
C THR A 111 0.14 5.16 9.13
N TRP A 112 -0.29 4.74 7.94
CA TRP A 112 0.39 4.99 6.68
C TRP A 112 -0.33 6.09 5.93
N ARG A 113 0.42 7.10 5.48
CA ARG A 113 -0.18 8.26 4.83
C ARG A 113 0.64 8.68 3.62
N VAL A 114 -0.07 9.03 2.56
CA VAL A 114 0.49 9.68 1.38
C VAL A 114 -0.22 11.02 1.20
N ASP A 115 0.55 12.08 0.94
CA ASP A 115 0.02 13.39 0.55
C ASP A 115 0.38 13.64 -0.92
N TYR A 116 -0.57 14.16 -1.69
CA TYR A 116 -0.49 14.18 -3.14
C TYR A 116 -1.25 15.33 -3.81
N VAL A 117 -0.91 15.56 -5.07
CA VAL A 117 -1.70 16.34 -6.02
C VAL A 117 -2.30 15.37 -7.03
N ALA A 118 -3.55 14.95 -6.80
CA ALA A 118 -4.27 13.98 -7.63
C ALA A 118 -5.77 13.96 -7.30
N PRO A 119 -6.63 13.41 -8.17
CA PRO A 119 -8.04 13.15 -7.84
C PRO A 119 -8.25 12.14 -6.70
N GLY A 120 -7.24 11.32 -6.38
CA GLY A 120 -7.27 10.39 -5.26
C GLY A 120 -6.30 9.22 -5.43
N TYR A 121 -5.97 8.57 -4.32
CA TYR A 121 -5.21 7.33 -4.27
C TYR A 121 -6.06 6.21 -3.67
N ILE A 122 -5.93 5.01 -4.21
CA ILE A 122 -6.62 3.80 -3.79
C ILE A 122 -5.60 2.92 -3.07
N PRO A 123 -5.79 2.65 -1.76
CA PRO A 123 -4.92 1.74 -1.05
C PRO A 123 -5.22 0.28 -1.41
N GLN A 124 -4.19 -0.53 -1.54
CA GLN A 124 -4.25 -1.97 -1.81
C GLN A 124 -3.41 -2.73 -0.79
N GLY A 125 -3.86 -3.93 -0.41
CA GLY A 125 -3.22 -4.70 0.66
C GLY A 125 -3.46 -4.11 2.05
N VAL A 126 -4.62 -3.50 2.28
CA VAL A 126 -4.99 -2.90 3.57
C VAL A 126 -5.11 -4.00 4.64
N PRO A 127 -4.56 -3.82 5.86
CA PRO A 127 -4.77 -4.76 6.96
C PRO A 127 -6.25 -4.98 7.27
N PRO A 128 -6.67 -6.21 7.63
CA PRO A 128 -8.04 -6.47 8.06
C PRO A 128 -8.45 -5.55 9.23
N GLY A 129 -9.60 -4.89 9.08
CA GLY A 129 -10.13 -3.98 10.09
C GLY A 129 -9.45 -2.61 10.14
N ALA A 130 -8.49 -2.30 9.26
CA ALA A 130 -7.96 -0.96 9.12
C ALA A 130 -8.99 -0.01 8.49
N THR A 131 -8.94 1.25 8.88
CA THR A 131 -9.77 2.32 8.34
C THR A 131 -9.01 3.05 7.24
N VAL A 132 -9.72 3.43 6.18
CA VAL A 132 -9.18 4.25 5.09
C VAL A 132 -9.88 5.61 5.13
N HIS A 133 -9.11 6.68 5.15
CA HIS A 133 -9.60 8.05 5.06
C HIS A 133 -8.93 8.78 3.89
N SER A 134 -9.67 9.66 3.22
CA SER A 134 -9.12 10.51 2.16
C SER A 134 -9.82 11.87 2.17
N ASP A 135 -9.03 12.94 2.08
CA ASP A 135 -9.49 14.32 2.21
C ASP A 135 -9.24 15.16 0.93
N GLY A 136 -8.95 14.50 -0.19
CA GLY A 136 -8.70 15.14 -1.49
C GLY A 136 -7.26 15.63 -1.68
N GLY A 137 -6.45 15.72 -0.63
CA GLY A 137 -5.01 15.99 -0.69
C GLY A 137 -4.14 14.91 -0.05
N ALA A 138 -4.76 13.97 0.67
CA ALA A 138 -4.09 12.84 1.27
C ALA A 138 -5.00 11.61 1.30
N THR A 139 -4.36 10.44 1.34
CA THR A 139 -4.98 9.15 1.68
C THR A 139 -4.23 8.58 2.87
N GLU A 140 -4.98 8.15 3.87
CA GLU A 140 -4.49 7.57 5.10
C GLU A 140 -5.11 6.19 5.32
N VAL A 141 -4.28 5.25 5.74
CA VAL A 141 -4.69 3.92 6.21
C VAL A 141 -4.27 3.80 7.67
N THR A 142 -5.23 3.53 8.55
CA THR A 142 -5.01 3.44 9.98
C THR A 142 -5.42 2.05 10.48
N TRP A 143 -4.46 1.29 11.02
CA TRP A 143 -4.70 -0.04 11.57
C TRP A 143 -4.51 -0.03 13.08
N THR A 144 -5.53 -0.44 13.81
CA THR A 144 -5.55 -0.35 15.27
C THR A 144 -5.94 -1.68 15.89
N THR A 145 -5.17 -2.11 16.89
CA THR A 145 -5.53 -3.22 17.78
C THR A 145 -5.53 -2.75 19.23
N THR A 146 -6.14 -3.54 20.11
CA THR A 146 -6.10 -3.31 21.56
C THR A 146 -5.65 -4.58 22.25
N ALA A 147 -4.51 -4.51 22.95
CA ALA A 147 -4.04 -5.57 23.82
C ALA A 147 -4.41 -5.23 25.28
N GLN A 148 -4.69 -6.24 26.09
CA GLN A 148 -5.14 -6.07 27.47
C GLN A 148 -4.12 -6.69 28.43
N ASN A 149 -3.96 -6.11 29.62
CA ASN A 149 -3.12 -6.63 30.70
C ASN A 149 -1.69 -7.01 30.24
N THR A 150 -1.07 -6.14 29.44
CA THR A 150 0.24 -6.36 28.85
C THR A 150 1.09 -5.10 28.95
N TRP A 151 2.41 -5.25 28.83
CA TRP A 151 3.36 -4.16 28.82
C TRP A 151 3.80 -3.77 27.40
N TYR A 152 3.42 -4.55 26.38
CA TYR A 152 3.78 -4.28 24.99
C TYR A 152 2.71 -4.78 24.01
N SER A 153 2.76 -4.23 22.79
CA SER A 153 2.00 -4.67 21.62
C SER A 153 2.88 -4.51 20.37
N GLU A 154 2.73 -5.43 19.42
CA GLU A 154 3.47 -5.44 18.15
C GLU A 154 2.52 -5.60 16.98
N HIS A 155 2.89 -5.01 15.85
CA HIS A 155 2.23 -5.16 14.57
C HIS A 155 3.26 -5.57 13.52
N SER A 156 2.81 -6.36 12.55
CA SER A 156 3.59 -6.71 11.37
C SER A 156 2.65 -6.77 10.18
N TRP A 157 2.97 -6.02 9.13
CA TRP A 157 2.19 -6.00 7.90
C TRP A 157 3.11 -6.05 6.66
N PRO A 158 2.96 -7.06 5.79
CA PRO A 158 3.96 -7.33 4.76
C PRO A 158 3.92 -6.33 3.60
N TYR A 159 2.74 -5.79 3.29
CA TYR A 159 2.54 -5.02 2.06
C TYR A 159 1.34 -4.08 2.17
N LEU A 160 1.54 -2.80 1.88
CA LEU A 160 0.48 -1.81 1.66
C LEU A 160 0.91 -0.87 0.53
N ALA A 161 0.08 -0.71 -0.50
CA ALA A 161 0.38 0.18 -1.60
C ALA A 161 -0.69 1.24 -1.76
N PHE A 162 -0.29 2.43 -2.22
CA PHE A 162 -1.19 3.51 -2.62
C PHE A 162 -1.00 3.74 -4.11
N PHE A 163 -2.00 3.34 -4.90
CA PHE A 163 -2.00 3.56 -6.35
C PHE A 163 -2.88 4.76 -6.69
N PRO A 164 -2.51 5.57 -7.68
CA PRO A 164 -3.32 6.73 -8.01
C PRO A 164 -4.53 6.25 -8.83
N ASN A 165 -5.70 6.86 -8.62
CA ASN A 165 -6.89 6.55 -9.44
C ASN A 165 -6.73 7.09 -10.88
N GLN A 166 -5.93 8.14 -11.06
CA GLN A 166 -5.59 8.78 -12.33
C GLN A 166 -4.12 9.25 -12.29
N TYR A 167 -3.67 10.15 -13.18
CA TYR A 167 -2.37 10.79 -13.01
C TYR A 167 -2.31 11.59 -11.71
N GLY A 168 -1.21 11.47 -10.96
CA GLY A 168 -1.05 12.14 -9.68
C GLY A 168 0.40 12.13 -9.21
N GLN A 169 0.79 13.08 -8.37
CA GLN A 169 2.15 13.13 -7.82
C GLN A 169 2.12 13.09 -6.29
N LEU A 170 2.87 12.17 -5.70
CA LEU A 170 3.14 12.14 -4.26
C LEU A 170 4.24 13.15 -3.94
N TYR A 171 4.02 14.03 -2.96
CA TYR A 171 5.07 14.94 -2.46
C TYR A 171 5.50 14.61 -1.03
N ARG A 172 4.74 13.78 -0.31
CA ARG A 172 5.08 13.34 1.03
C ARG A 172 4.52 11.96 1.35
N VAL A 173 5.35 11.14 1.98
CA VAL A 173 4.98 9.81 2.46
C VAL A 173 5.33 9.71 3.93
N ARG A 174 4.41 9.25 4.77
CA ARG A 174 4.57 9.19 6.24
C ARG A 174 4.20 7.82 6.78
N TYR A 175 4.88 7.43 7.83
CA TYR A 175 4.54 6.29 8.66
C TYR A 175 4.61 6.72 10.13
N SER A 176 3.52 6.49 10.86
CA SER A 176 3.39 6.82 12.28
C SER A 176 2.99 5.59 13.08
N VAL A 177 3.55 5.48 14.28
CA VAL A 177 3.25 4.44 15.27
C VAL A 177 2.80 5.14 16.54
N THR A 178 1.58 4.88 16.98
CA THR A 178 1.00 5.47 18.19
C THR A 178 0.58 4.39 19.17
N GLY A 179 0.95 4.56 20.44
CA GLY A 179 0.48 3.73 21.55
C GLY A 179 -0.29 4.58 22.54
N VAL A 180 -1.50 4.16 22.91
CA VAL A 180 -2.26 4.72 24.02
C VAL A 180 -2.36 3.68 25.12
N PHE A 181 -1.75 3.98 26.27
CA PHE A 181 -1.63 3.11 27.42
C PHE A 181 -2.61 3.53 28.50
N GLN A 182 -3.36 2.59 29.04
CA GLN A 182 -4.23 2.80 30.18
C GLN A 182 -3.61 2.23 31.45
N PHE A 183 -3.54 3.05 32.49
CA PHE A 183 -3.20 2.64 33.85
C PHE A 183 -4.27 3.19 34.80
N GLY A 184 -5.11 2.30 35.32
CA GLY A 184 -6.34 2.65 36.04
C GLY A 184 -7.27 3.50 35.17
N SER A 185 -7.55 4.72 35.64
CA SER A 185 -8.37 5.70 34.94
C SER A 185 -7.56 6.65 34.04
N ALA A 186 -6.24 6.58 34.05
CA ALA A 186 -5.37 7.49 33.30
C ALA A 186 -4.95 6.89 31.96
N PHE A 187 -4.87 7.75 30.94
CA PHE A 187 -4.46 7.40 29.59
C PHE A 187 -3.22 8.21 29.19
N TYR A 188 -2.27 7.55 28.55
CA TYR A 188 -1.01 8.15 28.14
C TYR A 188 -0.67 7.78 26.72
N THR A 189 -0.29 8.77 25.92
CA THR A 189 -0.01 8.59 24.50
C THR A 189 1.49 8.75 24.24
N VAL A 190 2.02 7.89 23.38
CA VAL A 190 3.33 8.03 22.77
C VAL A 190 3.19 7.84 21.26
N THR A 191 3.85 8.69 20.49
CA THR A 191 3.83 8.65 19.02
C THR A 191 5.25 8.74 18.50
N GLY A 192 5.58 7.87 17.55
CA GLY A 192 6.77 7.99 16.73
C GLY A 192 6.35 8.26 15.28
N ASP A 193 6.99 9.24 14.64
CA ASP A 193 6.69 9.63 13.27
C ASP A 193 7.94 9.60 12.39
N ALA A 194 7.79 9.16 11.15
CA ALA A 194 8.81 9.29 10.13
C ALA A 194 8.18 9.67 8.79
N ALA A 195 8.88 10.51 8.03
CA ALA A 195 8.40 10.96 6.72
C ALA A 195 9.52 11.07 5.70
N VAL A 196 9.16 10.83 4.44
CA VAL A 196 9.88 11.29 3.27
C VAL A 196 9.17 12.54 2.77
N ALA A 197 9.86 13.67 2.75
CA ALA A 197 9.43 14.84 2.00
C ALA A 197 10.26 14.91 0.72
N GLU A 198 9.65 15.34 -0.38
CA GLU A 198 10.39 15.77 -1.57
C GLU A 198 11.42 16.82 -1.13
N ARG A 199 12.71 16.59 -1.42
CA ARG A 199 13.69 17.68 -1.33
C ARG A 199 13.29 18.65 -2.42
N SER A 200 12.92 19.88 -2.05
CA SER A 200 12.83 20.99 -2.98
C SER A 200 14.07 20.97 -3.88
N ARG A 201 13.83 20.82 -5.19
CA ARG A 201 14.90 20.96 -6.18
C ARG A 201 15.49 22.38 -6.03
N PRO A 202 16.82 22.54 -6.11
CA PRO A 202 17.47 23.85 -6.10
C PRO A 202 17.00 24.73 -7.27
#